data_AF-A0A538FCT3-F1
#
_entry.id   AF-A0A538FCT3-F1
#
_cell.length_a   1.000
_cell.length_b   1.000
_cell.length_c   1.000
_cell.angle_alpha   90.00
_cell.angle_beta   90.00
_cell.angle_gamma   90.00
#
_symmetry.space_group_name_H-M   'P 1'
#
loop_
_entity.id
_entity.type
_entity.pdbx_description
1 polymer ?
#
loop_
_entity_poly.entity_id
_entity_poly.type
_entity_poly.pdbx_seq_one_letter_code
_entity_poly.pdbx_strand_id
1 'polypeptide(L)'
;MIATGRDRAARTAARLGLAWGIGHATSLFAFGLPIVVFKAYLPAGVQAAAETSVGVMIALLALWLLFRWHRGLFHLHHDHGGAHAHGARRRFRTRSPLQAFGIGLVHGMGGSAGVGVLLLASIHDRGIAVVALGLFAFSTAVSMAALSTGWGLTLASSPMRTSLARLAPVLGCTSLAFGVWYALAALSLAPYYL
;
A
#
# COMPACT_ATOMS: atom_id res chain seq x y z
N MET A 1 11.31 17.04 25.58
CA MET A 1 11.20 17.19 24.09
C MET A 1 10.68 15.94 23.34
N ILE A 2 10.57 14.75 23.95
CA ILE A 2 10.24 13.48 23.26
C ILE A 2 8.77 13.41 22.75
N ALA A 3 7.83 14.04 23.46
CA ALA A 3 6.42 14.10 23.06
C ALA A 3 6.23 14.70 21.65
N THR A 4 6.88 15.84 21.39
CA THR A 4 6.77 16.55 20.10
C THR A 4 7.25 15.73 18.89
N GLY A 5 8.14 14.75 19.09
CA GLY A 5 8.65 13.87 18.03
C GLY A 5 7.63 12.80 17.65
N ARG A 6 7.02 12.15 18.65
CA ARG A 6 5.96 11.15 18.45
C ARG A 6 4.72 11.75 17.83
N ASP A 7 4.30 12.95 18.25
CA ASP A 7 3.11 13.62 17.71
C ASP A 7 3.26 14.01 16.23
N ARG A 8 4.48 14.37 15.82
CA ARG A 8 4.78 14.66 14.41
C ARG A 8 4.83 13.39 13.56
N ALA A 9 5.40 12.31 14.10
CA ALA A 9 5.42 11.01 13.43
C ALA A 9 4.01 10.44 13.26
N ALA A 10 3.18 10.52 14.31
CA ALA A 10 1.76 10.12 14.29
C ALA A 10 0.97 10.89 13.21
N ARG A 11 1.07 12.22 13.21
CA ARG A 11 0.39 13.08 12.22
C ARG A 11 0.87 12.80 10.79
N THR A 12 2.14 12.51 10.61
CA THR A 12 2.69 12.17 9.29
C THR A 12 2.16 10.81 8.83
N ALA A 13 2.18 9.78 9.70
CA ALA A 13 1.63 8.46 9.40
C ALA A 13 0.13 8.53 9.08
N ALA A 14 -0.63 9.30 9.86
CA ALA A 14 -2.06 9.52 9.62
C ALA A 14 -2.34 10.20 8.28
N ARG A 15 -1.60 11.27 7.94
CA ARG A 15 -1.74 11.95 6.64
C ARG A 15 -1.43 11.03 5.46
N LEU A 16 -0.40 10.18 5.59
CA LEU A 16 -0.04 9.22 4.55
C LEU A 16 -1.07 8.10 4.43
N GLY A 17 -1.55 7.58 5.56
CA GLY A 17 -2.62 6.57 5.61
C GLY A 17 -3.92 7.09 5.00
N LEU A 18 -4.31 8.33 5.31
CA LEU A 18 -5.47 8.99 4.72
C LEU A 18 -5.30 9.21 3.22
N ALA A 19 -4.17 9.74 2.77
CA ALA A 19 -3.94 9.96 1.34
C ALA A 19 -3.98 8.63 0.56
N TRP A 20 -3.39 7.57 1.11
CA TRP A 20 -3.44 6.22 0.55
C TRP A 20 -4.88 5.66 0.53
N GLY A 21 -5.62 5.79 1.63
CA GLY A 21 -7.03 5.34 1.71
C GLY A 21 -7.96 6.09 0.75
N ILE A 22 -7.76 7.41 0.58
CA ILE A 22 -8.52 8.21 -0.39
C ILE A 22 -8.22 7.76 -1.82
N GLY A 23 -6.96 7.48 -2.14
CA GLY A 23 -6.59 6.92 -3.45
C GLY A 23 -7.30 5.59 -3.71
N HIS A 24 -7.32 4.70 -2.71
CA HIS A 24 -8.01 3.42 -2.81
C HIS A 24 -9.52 3.56 -3.01
N ALA A 25 -10.18 4.40 -2.20
CA ALA A 25 -11.60 4.70 -2.35
C ALA A 25 -11.92 5.29 -3.73
N THR A 26 -11.05 6.17 -4.24
CA THR A 26 -11.22 6.78 -5.57
C THR A 26 -11.21 5.71 -6.67
N SER A 27 -10.27 4.75 -6.63
CA SER A 27 -10.28 3.63 -7.58
C SER A 27 -11.52 2.74 -7.42
N LEU A 28 -11.97 2.46 -6.18
CA LEU A 28 -13.19 1.67 -5.96
C LEU A 28 -14.41 2.33 -6.59
N PHE A 29 -14.55 3.66 -6.49
CA PHE A 29 -15.64 4.37 -7.16
C PHE A 29 -15.46 4.40 -8.68
N ALA A 30 -14.25 4.71 -9.16
CA ALA A 30 -13.96 4.85 -10.59
C ALA A 30 -14.24 3.55 -11.36
N PHE A 31 -13.92 2.39 -10.78
CA PHE A 31 -14.17 1.09 -11.40
C PHE A 31 -15.49 0.46 -10.93
N GLY A 32 -15.87 0.66 -9.67
CA GLY A 32 -17.05 0.02 -9.09
C GLY A 32 -18.38 0.62 -9.54
N LEU A 33 -18.45 1.95 -9.68
CA LEU A 33 -19.69 2.62 -10.09
C LEU A 33 -20.11 2.21 -11.51
N PRO A 34 -19.22 2.19 -12.52
CA PRO A 34 -19.58 1.68 -13.85
C PRO A 34 -20.05 0.22 -13.84
N ILE A 35 -19.40 -0.66 -13.08
CA ILE A 35 -19.80 -2.07 -13.01
C ILE A 35 -21.20 -2.20 -12.39
N VAL A 36 -21.49 -1.47 -11.30
CA VAL A 36 -22.81 -1.50 -10.64
C VAL A 36 -23.91 -0.92 -11.54
N VAL A 37 -23.63 0.19 -12.23
CA VAL A 37 -24.63 0.89 -13.07
C VAL A 37 -24.88 0.16 -14.38
N PHE A 38 -23.81 -0.24 -15.07
CA PHE A 38 -23.89 -0.81 -16.42
C PHE A 38 -23.94 -2.34 -16.44
N LYS A 39 -23.75 -3.02 -15.29
CA LYS A 39 -23.54 -4.49 -15.21
C LYS A 39 -22.47 -4.98 -16.20
N ALA A 40 -21.55 -4.11 -16.57
CA ALA A 40 -20.52 -4.38 -17.55
C ALA A 40 -19.27 -4.87 -16.83
N TYR A 41 -18.80 -6.05 -17.22
CA TYR A 41 -17.50 -6.56 -16.79
C TYR A 41 -16.38 -5.72 -17.39
N LEU A 42 -15.26 -5.59 -16.69
CA LEU A 42 -14.08 -4.91 -17.24
C LEU A 42 -13.61 -5.66 -18.50
N PRO A 43 -13.30 -4.94 -19.60
CA PRO A 43 -12.65 -5.55 -20.75
C PRO A 43 -11.35 -6.24 -20.33
N ALA A 44 -11.06 -7.42 -20.88
CA ALA A 44 -9.89 -8.22 -20.50
C ALA A 44 -8.57 -7.43 -20.52
N GLY A 45 -8.39 -6.53 -21.48
CA GLY A 45 -7.20 -5.68 -21.56
C GLY A 45 -7.08 -4.66 -20.41
N VAL A 46 -8.19 -4.10 -19.93
CA VAL A 46 -8.20 -3.16 -18.79
C VAL A 46 -7.90 -3.91 -17.50
N GLN A 47 -8.49 -5.09 -17.34
CA GLN A 47 -8.21 -5.95 -16.19
C GLN A 47 -6.72 -6.38 -16.17
N ALA A 48 -6.19 -6.88 -17.28
CA ALA A 48 -4.78 -7.25 -17.40
C ALA A 48 -3.86 -6.05 -17.10
N ALA A 49 -4.15 -4.88 -17.66
CA ALA A 49 -3.36 -3.67 -17.38
C ALA A 49 -3.39 -3.27 -15.89
N ALA A 50 -4.54 -3.39 -15.23
CA ALA A 50 -4.68 -3.13 -13.79
C ALA A 50 -3.86 -4.13 -12.96
N GLU A 51 -3.98 -5.43 -13.24
CA GLU A 51 -3.25 -6.49 -12.56
C GLU A 51 -1.73 -6.36 -12.77
N THR A 52 -1.27 -6.10 -14.00
CA THR A 52 0.13 -5.85 -14.31
C THR A 52 0.64 -4.60 -13.58
N SER A 53 -0.13 -3.51 -13.54
CA SER A 53 0.25 -2.28 -12.83
C SER A 53 0.45 -2.54 -11.33
N VAL A 54 -0.38 -3.38 -10.72
CA VAL A 54 -0.21 -3.79 -9.32
C VAL A 54 1.04 -4.65 -9.13
N GLY A 55 1.28 -5.64 -9.99
CA GLY A 55 2.48 -6.47 -9.91
C GLY A 55 3.77 -5.66 -10.04
N VAL A 56 3.81 -4.74 -11.01
CA VAL A 56 4.92 -3.79 -11.21
C VAL A 56 5.10 -2.90 -9.99
N MET A 57 4.02 -2.34 -9.44
CA MET A 57 4.09 -1.51 -8.24
C MET A 57 4.69 -2.29 -7.05
N ILE A 58 4.25 -3.53 -6.82
CA ILE A 58 4.79 -4.38 -5.74
C ILE A 58 6.27 -4.64 -5.96
N ALA A 59 6.68 -5.02 -7.18
CA ALA A 59 8.08 -5.27 -7.52
C ALA A 59 8.96 -4.03 -7.30
N LEU A 60 8.51 -2.84 -7.72
CA LEU A 60 9.24 -1.58 -7.52
C LEU A 60 9.37 -1.23 -6.03
N LEU A 61 8.31 -1.40 -5.24
CA LEU A 61 8.34 -1.16 -3.80
C LEU A 61 9.27 -2.15 -3.08
N ALA A 62 9.32 -3.40 -3.53
CA ALA A 62 10.20 -4.44 -3.01
C ALA A 62 11.67 -4.15 -3.34
N LEU A 63 11.98 -3.81 -4.59
CA LEU A 63 13.32 -3.35 -5.00
C LEU A 63 13.76 -2.14 -4.20
N TRP A 64 12.87 -1.16 -4.00
CA TRP A 64 13.16 0.01 -3.19
C TRP A 64 13.47 -0.35 -1.72
N LEU A 65 12.74 -1.32 -1.14
CA LEU A 65 13.01 -1.84 0.21
C LEU A 65 14.39 -2.51 0.29
N LEU A 66 14.71 -3.40 -0.67
CA LEU A 66 15.97 -4.12 -0.74
C LEU A 66 17.16 -3.18 -0.95
N PHE A 67 17.03 -2.21 -1.85
CA PHE A 67 18.04 -1.18 -2.09
C PHE A 67 18.30 -0.34 -0.83
N ARG A 68 17.24 -0.01 -0.09
CA ARG A 68 17.34 0.71 1.18
C ARG A 68 18.05 -0.12 2.25
N TRP A 69 17.77 -1.42 2.29
CA TRP A 69 18.44 -2.38 3.17
C TRP A 69 19.93 -2.50 2.83
N HIS A 70 20.26 -2.73 1.57
CA HIS A 70 21.64 -2.88 1.09
C HIS A 70 22.50 -1.62 1.27
N ARG A 71 21.91 -0.42 1.17
CA ARG A 71 22.60 0.86 1.47
C ARG A 71 22.84 1.10 2.97
N GLY A 72 22.53 0.14 3.83
CA GLY A 72 22.77 0.24 5.26
C GLY A 72 21.87 1.25 5.98
N LEU A 73 20.79 1.70 5.37
CA LEU A 73 19.87 2.70 5.96
C LEU A 73 19.07 2.13 7.14
N PHE A 74 19.19 0.82 7.40
CA PHE A 74 18.65 0.13 8.57
C PHE A 74 19.73 -0.29 9.58
N HIS A 75 21.03 -0.07 9.32
CA HIS A 75 22.08 -0.32 10.30
C HIS A 75 21.96 0.69 11.44
N LEU A 76 21.24 0.27 12.48
CA LEU A 76 21.25 0.89 13.79
C LEU A 76 22.56 0.52 14.48
N HIS A 77 23.38 1.54 14.67
CA HIS A 77 24.39 1.72 15.72
C HIS A 77 24.50 0.55 16.71
N HIS A 78 25.39 -0.39 16.43
CA HIS A 78 26.18 -1.00 17.48
C HIS A 78 27.46 -0.16 17.60
N ASP A 79 27.42 0.92 18.38
CA ASP A 79 28.64 1.46 18.94
C ASP A 79 28.37 1.88 20.39
N HIS A 80 28.92 1.08 21.29
CA HIS A 80 29.10 1.44 22.68
C HIS A 80 30.27 2.41 22.75
N GLY A 81 30.01 3.70 22.90
CA GLY A 81 31.04 4.66 23.31
C GLY A 81 30.94 6.02 22.63
N GLY A 82 30.57 7.03 23.45
CA GLY A 82 31.19 8.35 23.38
C GLY A 82 30.91 9.26 22.18
N ALA A 83 30.62 10.52 22.52
CA ALA A 83 30.80 11.71 21.70
C ALA A 83 29.70 12.08 20.68
N HIS A 84 29.04 13.19 21.04
CA HIS A 84 28.33 14.15 20.22
C HIS A 84 28.71 14.18 18.73
N ALA A 85 27.89 13.58 17.88
CA ALA A 85 27.87 13.86 16.45
C ALA A 85 26.60 14.64 16.09
N HIS A 86 26.71 15.98 16.12
CA HIS A 86 25.82 16.87 15.35
C HIS A 86 26.12 16.70 13.86
N GLY A 87 25.72 15.57 13.28
CA GLY A 87 25.97 15.23 11.87
C GLY A 87 24.67 14.96 11.14
N ALA A 88 24.27 15.90 10.28
CA ALA A 88 23.27 15.77 9.22
C ALA A 88 22.17 14.72 9.47
N ARG A 89 21.07 15.14 10.11
CA ARG A 89 19.78 14.44 10.04
C ARG A 89 19.40 14.30 8.56
N ARG A 90 19.87 13.23 7.90
CA ARG A 90 19.40 12.83 6.58
C ARG A 90 17.90 12.71 6.72
N ARG A 91 17.19 13.72 6.23
CA ARG A 91 15.73 13.79 6.26
C ARG A 91 15.26 12.47 5.69
N PHE A 92 14.69 11.62 6.53
CA PHE A 92 13.93 10.47 6.07
C PHE A 92 12.98 11.02 5.02
N ARG A 93 13.18 10.66 3.74
CA ARG A 93 12.25 11.03 2.68
C ARG A 93 11.01 10.19 2.93
N THR A 94 10.19 10.63 3.89
CA THR A 94 8.84 10.13 4.07
C THR A 94 8.17 10.32 2.73
N ARG A 95 7.49 9.29 2.22
CA ARG A 95 6.74 9.39 0.97
C ARG A 95 5.85 10.64 1.04
N SER A 96 5.70 11.34 -0.08
CA SER A 96 4.75 12.45 -0.10
C SER A 96 3.31 11.91 -0.02
N PRO A 97 2.35 12.70 0.49
CA PRO A 97 0.93 12.34 0.40
C PRO A 97 0.49 11.99 -1.02
N LEU A 98 1.04 12.67 -2.03
CA LEU A 98 0.76 12.38 -3.44
C LEU A 98 1.24 10.97 -3.86
N GLN A 99 2.43 10.56 -3.42
CA GLN A 99 2.93 9.20 -3.65
C GLN A 99 2.06 8.16 -2.95
N ALA A 100 1.62 8.44 -1.72
CA ALA A 100 0.71 7.56 -0.98
C ALA A 100 -0.64 7.43 -1.69
N PHE A 101 -1.20 8.53 -2.18
CA PHE A 101 -2.42 8.54 -2.99
C PHE A 101 -2.28 7.73 -4.29
N GLY A 102 -1.18 7.90 -5.03
CA GLY A 102 -0.92 7.13 -6.26
C GLY A 102 -0.80 5.63 -5.99
N ILE A 103 -0.12 5.23 -4.91
CA ILE A 103 -0.10 3.83 -4.47
C ILE A 103 -1.51 3.34 -4.14
N GLY A 104 -2.32 4.18 -3.50
CA GLY A 104 -3.70 3.87 -3.14
C GLY A 104 -4.58 3.59 -4.35
N LEU A 105 -4.48 4.45 -5.37
CA LEU A 105 -5.16 4.29 -6.65
C LEU A 105 -4.79 2.95 -7.29
N VAL A 106 -3.48 2.70 -7.49
CA VAL A 106 -3.02 1.46 -8.13
C VAL A 106 -3.40 0.24 -7.31
N HIS A 107 -3.28 0.33 -5.98
CA HIS A 107 -3.68 -0.76 -5.10
C HIS A 107 -5.18 -1.08 -5.19
N GLY A 108 -6.05 -0.07 -5.24
CA GLY A 108 -7.49 -0.31 -5.37
C GLY A 108 -7.93 -0.75 -6.76
N MET A 109 -7.10 -0.56 -7.80
CA MET A 109 -7.31 -1.19 -9.10
C MET A 109 -7.12 -2.71 -9.04
N GLY A 110 -6.19 -3.22 -8.22
CA GLY A 110 -5.91 -4.65 -8.11
C GLY A 110 -6.69 -5.36 -7.00
N GLY A 111 -7.41 -6.42 -7.37
CA GLY A 111 -7.97 -7.41 -6.45
C GLY A 111 -9.21 -7.00 -5.65
N SER A 112 -9.19 -5.88 -4.91
CA SER A 112 -10.32 -5.51 -4.02
C SER A 112 -11.49 -4.89 -4.77
N ALA A 113 -11.26 -4.12 -5.84
CA ALA A 113 -12.31 -3.66 -6.72
C ALA A 113 -13.01 -4.83 -7.43
N GLY A 114 -12.26 -5.83 -7.91
CA GLY A 114 -12.85 -7.01 -8.56
C GLY A 114 -13.78 -7.78 -7.64
N VAL A 115 -13.28 -8.28 -6.51
CA VAL A 115 -14.07 -9.14 -5.61
C VAL A 115 -15.15 -8.35 -4.87
N GLY A 116 -14.82 -7.16 -4.34
CA GLY A 116 -15.77 -6.33 -3.60
C GLY A 116 -16.90 -5.80 -4.48
N VAL A 117 -16.61 -5.40 -5.72
CA VAL A 117 -17.65 -4.92 -6.63
C VAL A 117 -18.46 -6.07 -7.21
N LEU A 118 -17.88 -7.25 -7.47
CA LEU A 118 -18.66 -8.42 -7.90
C LEU A 118 -19.67 -8.85 -6.82
N LEU A 119 -19.29 -8.80 -5.54
CA LEU A 119 -20.21 -9.02 -4.42
C LEU A 119 -21.33 -7.97 -4.38
N LEU A 120 -21.01 -6.69 -4.64
CA LEU A 120 -22.01 -5.62 -4.73
C LEU A 120 -22.89 -5.71 -5.99
N ALA A 121 -22.35 -6.17 -7.12
CA ALA A 121 -23.10 -6.38 -8.36
C ALA A 121 -24.10 -7.54 -8.27
N SER A 122 -23.97 -8.40 -7.25
CA SER A 122 -24.94 -9.44 -6.91
C SER A 122 -26.20 -8.88 -6.23
N ILE A 123 -26.14 -7.62 -5.76
CA ILE A 123 -27.29 -6.89 -5.23
C ILE A 123 -28.18 -6.47 -6.41
N HIS A 124 -29.46 -6.86 -6.35
CA HIS A 124 -30.40 -6.63 -7.45
C HIS A 124 -30.82 -5.16 -7.56
N ASP A 125 -30.83 -4.42 -6.45
CA ASP A 125 -31.17 -3.00 -6.40
C ASP A 125 -29.92 -2.11 -6.60
N ARG A 126 -29.96 -1.28 -7.65
CA ARG A 126 -28.85 -0.37 -8.01
C ARG A 126 -28.58 0.69 -6.95
N GLY A 127 -29.62 1.21 -6.31
CA GLY A 127 -29.47 2.23 -5.26
C GLY A 127 -28.76 1.66 -4.04
N ILE A 128 -29.17 0.47 -3.60
CA ILE A 128 -28.53 -0.24 -2.49
C ILE A 128 -27.07 -0.58 -2.83
N ALA A 129 -26.78 -1.02 -4.06
CA ALA A 129 -25.42 -1.32 -4.48
C ALA A 129 -24.50 -0.08 -4.47
N VAL A 130 -25.00 1.09 -4.87
CA VAL A 130 -24.23 2.35 -4.82
C VAL A 130 -23.99 2.81 -3.38
N VAL A 131 -25.00 2.73 -2.50
CA VAL A 131 -24.84 3.05 -1.08
C VAL A 131 -23.86 2.09 -0.42
N ALA A 132 -23.96 0.80 -0.71
CA ALA A 132 -23.03 -0.22 -0.23
C ALA A 132 -21.60 0.06 -0.72
N LEU A 133 -21.42 0.50 -1.97
CA LEU A 133 -20.11 0.87 -2.51
C LEU A 133 -19.50 2.03 -1.74
N GLY A 134 -20.31 3.06 -1.45
CA GLY A 134 -19.87 4.19 -0.66
C GLY A 134 -19.49 3.82 0.76
N LEU A 135 -20.31 3.01 1.43
CA LEU A 135 -20.03 2.56 2.78
C LEU A 135 -18.78 1.67 2.84
N PHE A 136 -18.61 0.78 1.85
CA PHE A 136 -17.44 -0.08 1.72
C PHE A 136 -16.17 0.73 1.48
N ALA A 137 -16.19 1.66 0.52
CA ALA A 137 -15.06 2.53 0.21
C ALA A 137 -14.67 3.40 1.41
N PHE A 138 -15.65 4.00 2.10
CA PHE A 138 -15.42 4.81 3.30
C PHE A 138 -14.83 3.98 4.45
N SER A 139 -15.45 2.85 4.78
CA SER A 139 -15.02 1.98 5.88
C SER A 139 -13.61 1.43 5.63
N THR A 140 -13.31 1.08 4.38
CA THR A 140 -11.98 0.63 3.97
C THR A 140 -10.94 1.74 4.11
N ALA A 141 -11.23 2.97 3.64
CA ALA A 141 -10.33 4.10 3.78
C ALA A 141 -10.06 4.46 5.26
N VAL A 142 -11.09 4.43 6.11
CA VAL A 142 -10.95 4.65 7.56
C VAL A 142 -10.10 3.56 8.21
N SER A 143 -10.37 2.28 7.89
CA SER A 143 -9.60 1.14 8.39
C SER A 143 -8.12 1.23 7.98
N MET A 144 -7.85 1.53 6.71
CA MET A 144 -6.50 1.75 6.18
C MET A 144 -5.77 2.87 6.91
N ALA A 145 -6.44 4.01 7.16
CA ALA A 145 -5.85 5.12 7.89
C ALA A 145 -5.55 4.76 9.36
N ALA A 146 -6.50 4.09 10.04
CA ALA A 146 -6.35 3.68 11.43
C ALA A 146 -5.21 2.65 11.59
N LEU A 147 -5.22 1.59 10.80
CA LEU A 147 -4.20 0.53 10.84
C LEU A 147 -2.82 1.05 10.43
N SER A 148 -2.72 1.89 9.40
CA SER A 148 -1.44 2.49 8.98
C SER A 148 -0.85 3.40 10.06
N THR A 149 -1.71 4.15 10.77
CA THR A 149 -1.28 5.00 11.88
C THR A 149 -0.83 4.16 13.07
N GLY A 150 -1.63 3.16 13.45
CA GLY A 150 -1.29 2.23 14.54
C GLY A 150 0.03 1.50 14.27
N TRP A 151 0.18 0.95 13.07
CA TRP A 151 1.40 0.26 12.65
C TRP A 151 2.60 1.21 12.53
N GLY A 152 2.39 2.43 12.05
CA GLY A 152 3.42 3.46 12.01
C GLY A 152 3.96 3.82 13.41
N LEU A 153 3.09 3.81 14.42
CA LEU A 153 3.46 4.04 15.82
C LEU A 153 4.17 2.83 16.45
N THR A 154 3.73 1.60 16.16
CA THR A 154 4.39 0.39 16.67
C THR A 154 5.77 0.22 16.07
N LEU A 155 5.95 0.47 14.76
CA LEU A 155 7.24 0.46 14.07
C LEU A 155 8.21 1.55 14.56
N ALA A 156 7.70 2.62 15.18
CA ALA A 156 8.53 3.65 15.81
C ALA A 156 9.16 3.20 17.14
N SER A 157 8.83 2.01 17.65
CA SER A 157 9.46 1.41 18.81
C SER A 157 10.80 0.73 18.45
N SER A 158 11.81 0.87 19.31
CA SER A 158 13.15 0.27 19.12
C SER A 158 13.16 -1.24 18.86
N PRO A 159 12.46 -2.10 19.63
CA PRO A 159 12.51 -3.55 19.40
C PRO A 159 11.91 -3.96 18.05
N MET A 160 10.81 -3.31 17.64
CA MET A 160 10.18 -3.58 16.35
C MET A 160 11.03 -3.11 15.17
N ARG A 161 11.74 -1.98 15.32
CA ARG A 161 12.64 -1.44 14.29
C ARG A 161 13.79 -2.39 13.96
N THR A 162 14.38 -3.02 14.98
CA THR A 162 15.46 -4.01 14.81
C THR A 162 14.94 -5.29 14.15
N SER A 163 13.77 -5.77 14.56
CA SER A 163 13.13 -6.93 13.91
C SER A 163 12.84 -6.65 12.44
N LEU A 164 12.27 -5.48 12.12
CA LEU A 164 12.01 -5.08 10.73
C LEU A 164 13.29 -4.99 9.90
N ALA A 165 14.41 -4.51 10.47
CA ALA A 165 15.69 -4.47 9.78
C ALA A 165 16.22 -5.88 9.42
N ARG A 166 15.98 -6.87 10.29
CA ARG A 166 16.34 -8.28 10.06
C ARG A 166 15.41 -8.96 9.05
N LEU A 167 14.12 -8.62 9.07
CA LEU A 167 13.10 -9.21 8.19
C LEU A 167 12.98 -8.52 6.83
N ALA A 168 13.48 -7.29 6.69
CA ALA A 168 13.45 -6.52 5.45
C ALA A 168 13.94 -7.27 4.19
N PRO A 169 15.06 -8.04 4.20
CA PRO A 169 15.49 -8.77 3.02
C PRO A 169 14.52 -9.89 2.65
N VAL A 170 14.02 -10.64 3.64
CA VAL A 170 13.05 -11.72 3.40
C VAL A 170 11.75 -11.14 2.81
N LEU A 171 11.19 -10.11 3.45
CA LEU A 171 9.98 -9.43 2.98
C LEU A 171 10.17 -8.81 1.59
N GLY A 172 11.34 -8.24 1.32
CA GLY A 172 11.68 -7.66 0.04
C GLY A 172 11.78 -8.72 -1.06
N CYS A 173 12.52 -9.80 -0.83
CA CYS A 173 12.68 -10.87 -1.81
C CYS A 173 11.36 -11.59 -2.10
N THR A 174 10.55 -11.90 -1.07
CA THR A 174 9.24 -12.55 -1.27
C THR A 174 8.28 -11.63 -2.00
N SER A 175 8.22 -10.33 -1.64
CA SER A 175 7.38 -9.36 -2.33
C SER A 175 7.83 -9.14 -3.78
N LEU A 176 9.14 -9.15 -4.05
CA LEU A 176 9.68 -9.01 -5.40
C LEU A 176 9.30 -10.22 -6.27
N ALA A 177 9.51 -11.43 -5.76
CA ALA A 177 9.13 -12.66 -6.44
C ALA A 177 7.63 -12.68 -6.75
N PHE A 178 6.79 -12.34 -5.77
CA PHE A 178 5.35 -12.24 -5.95
C PHE A 178 4.97 -11.18 -7.00
N GLY A 179 5.52 -9.97 -6.92
CA GLY A 179 5.21 -8.88 -7.85
C GLY A 179 5.59 -9.21 -9.30
N VAL A 180 6.77 -9.82 -9.51
CA VAL A 180 7.22 -10.28 -10.83
C VAL A 180 6.33 -11.39 -11.35
N TRP A 181 6.07 -12.43 -10.54
CA TRP A 181 5.17 -13.52 -10.91
C TRP A 181 3.78 -13.00 -11.29
N TYR A 182 3.19 -12.15 -10.45
CA TYR A 182 1.86 -11.59 -10.66
C TYR A 182 1.78 -10.73 -11.94
N ALA A 183 2.80 -9.89 -12.20
CA ALA A 183 2.86 -9.10 -13.42
C ALA A 183 2.99 -9.96 -14.69
N LEU A 184 3.78 -11.04 -14.64
CA LEU A 184 3.96 -11.97 -15.76
C LEU A 184 2.71 -12.82 -16.01
N ALA A 185 2.05 -13.27 -14.94
CA ALA A 185 0.78 -14.00 -15.03
C ALA A 185 -0.32 -13.15 -15.68
N ALA A 186 -0.44 -11.88 -15.30
CA ALA A 186 -1.38 -10.93 -15.90
C ALA A 186 -1.14 -10.69 -17.41
N LEU A 187 0.11 -10.87 -17.87
CA LEU A 187 0.48 -10.75 -19.28
C LEU A 187 0.33 -12.07 -20.06
N SER A 188 -0.21 -13.14 -19.46
CA SER A 188 -0.32 -14.47 -20.07
C SER A 188 1.04 -15.13 -20.36
N LEU A 189 2.14 -14.62 -19.78
CA LEU A 189 3.51 -15.09 -20.03
C LEU A 189 3.97 -16.16 -19.03
N ALA A 190 3.19 -16.39 -17.97
CA ALA A 190 3.35 -17.51 -17.04
C ALA A 190 2.01 -18.29 -16.98
N PRO A 191 2.01 -19.63 -16.87
CA PRO A 191 0.78 -20.41 -17.04
C PRO A 191 -0.22 -20.13 -15.90
N TYR A 192 -1.48 -19.88 -16.27
CA TYR A 192 -2.61 -20.22 -15.39
C TYR A 192 -2.66 -21.73 -15.31
N TYR A 193 -2.08 -22.34 -14.28
CA TYR A 193 -2.42 -23.71 -13.92
C TYR A 193 -3.78 -23.65 -13.22
N LEU A 194 -4.86 -23.66 -14.00
CA LEU A 194 -6.18 -24.09 -13.55
C LEU A 194 -6.38 -25.55 -13.94
#